data_AF-A0A2W5V7L2-F1
#
_entry.id   AF-A0A2W5V7L2-F1
#
_cell.length_a   1.000
_cell.length_b   1.000
_cell.length_c   1.000
_cell.angle_alpha   90.00
_cell.angle_beta   90.00
_cell.angle_gamma   90.00
#
_symmetry.space_group_name_H-M   'P 1'
#
loop_
_entity.id
_entity.type
_entity.pdbx_description
1 polymer ?
#
loop_
_entity_poly.entity_id
_entity_poly.type
_entity_poly.pdbx_seq_one_letter_code
_entity_poly.pdbx_strand_id
1 'polypeptide(L)'
;MRFVFPRDLLEPRRVDEVAYGASESPAWVQEVAARVKSRCFTVDLARTRSGEWLIVELGGGQVSGLPESVNPSDLFRRLAEVPA
;
A
#
# COMPACT_ATOMS: atom_id res chain seq x y z
N MET A 1 -2.43 -1.77 10.81
CA MET A 1 -3.15 -0.87 9.86
C MET A 1 -2.44 -0.96 8.53
N ARG A 2 -3.16 -1.17 7.43
CA ARG A 2 -2.60 -1.38 6.09
C ARG A 2 -2.74 -0.13 5.22
N PHE A 3 -1.65 0.30 4.60
CA PHE A 3 -1.64 1.41 3.65
C PHE A 3 -1.13 0.94 2.30
N VAL A 4 -1.69 1.50 1.21
CA VAL A 4 -1.16 1.34 -0.15
C VAL A 4 -0.54 2.67 -0.58
N PHE A 5 0.69 2.62 -1.06
CA PHE A 5 1.43 3.77 -1.58
C PHE A 5 1.65 3.60 -3.09
N PRO A 6 0.83 4.23 -3.96
CA PRO A 6 1.06 4.26 -5.39
C PRO A 6 2.04 5.38 -5.74
N ARG A 7 3.03 5.09 -6.58
CA ARG A 7 4.06 6.07 -6.99
C ARG A 7 3.50 7.24 -7.82
N ASP A 8 2.38 7.03 -8.49
CA ASP A 8 1.78 7.99 -9.43
C ASP A 8 0.52 8.69 -8.84
N LEU A 9 0.19 8.47 -7.57
CA LEU A 9 -0.86 9.21 -6.85
C LEU A 9 -0.21 10.10 -5.78
N LEU A 10 -0.67 11.34 -5.71
CA LEU A 10 -0.20 12.34 -4.74
C LEU A 10 -0.53 11.96 -3.28
N GLU A 11 -1.42 10.99 -3.03
CA GLU A 11 -1.84 10.59 -1.69
C GLU A 11 -1.96 9.06 -1.51
N PRO A 12 -1.47 8.51 -0.37
CA PRO A 12 -1.64 7.10 -0.05
C PRO A 12 -3.12 6.73 0.09
N ARG A 13 -3.52 5.61 -0.50
CA ARG A 13 -4.88 5.09 -0.39
C ARG A 13 -4.95 4.02 0.68
N ARG A 14 -5.91 4.18 1.59
CA ARG A 14 -6.26 3.17 2.58
C ARG A 14 -7.07 2.07 1.91
N VAL A 15 -6.72 0.81 2.17
CA VAL A 15 -7.48 -0.35 1.73
C VAL A 15 -7.85 -1.11 2.99
N ASP A 16 -9.03 -0.81 3.51
CA ASP A 16 -9.60 -1.55 4.63
C ASP A 16 -10.61 -2.55 4.12
N GLU A 17 -10.34 -3.84 4.33
CA GLU A 17 -11.42 -4.81 4.52
C GLU A 17 -11.87 -4.83 6.00
N VAL A 18 -11.08 -4.24 6.91
CA VAL A 18 -11.37 -4.18 8.35
C VAL A 18 -11.05 -2.80 8.89
N ALA A 19 -12.09 -2.01 9.20
CA ALA A 19 -11.97 -0.66 9.74
C ALA A 19 -11.44 -0.68 11.19
N TYR A 20 -10.15 -0.40 11.37
CA TYR A 20 -9.60 -0.03 12.68
C TYR A 20 -9.46 1.50 12.77
N GLY A 21 -9.97 2.07 13.88
CA GLY A 21 -10.16 3.49 14.13
C GLY A 21 -9.14 4.46 13.50
N ALA A 22 -9.69 5.57 13.00
CA ALA A 22 -8.96 6.67 12.38
C ALA A 22 -7.70 7.09 13.15
N SER A 23 -6.54 6.98 12.50
CA SER A 23 -5.39 7.84 12.76
C SER A 23 -4.52 7.88 11.50
N GLU A 24 -4.03 9.07 11.16
CA GLU A 24 -3.03 9.28 10.12
C GLU A 24 -1.79 8.43 10.40
N SER A 25 -1.09 7.96 9.37
CA SER A 25 0.20 7.29 9.55
C SER A 25 1.23 8.28 10.14
N PRO A 26 2.17 7.84 11.00
CA PRO A 26 3.25 8.70 11.46
C PRO A 26 4.03 9.34 10.30
N ALA A 27 4.43 10.61 10.44
CA ALA A 27 5.12 11.34 9.36
C ALA A 27 6.35 10.61 8.81
N TRP A 28 7.14 9.96 9.68
CA TRP A 28 8.35 9.23 9.27
C TRP A 28 8.05 8.05 8.33
N VAL A 29 6.84 7.48 8.37
CA VAL A 29 6.45 6.38 7.47
C VAL A 29 6.44 6.86 6.03
N GLN A 30 6.05 8.11 5.78
CA GLN A 30 6.06 8.70 4.44
C GLN A 30 7.49 8.88 3.91
N GLU A 31 8.43 9.26 4.78
CA GLU A 31 9.85 9.38 4.42
C GLU A 31 10.47 8.02 4.06
N VAL A 32 10.10 6.97 4.79
CA VAL A 32 10.53 5.59 4.47
C VAL A 32 9.86 5.11 3.18
N ALA A 33 8.56 5.34 3.02
CA ALA A 33 7.79 4.99 1.84
C ALA A 33 8.39 5.58 0.55
N ALA A 34 8.85 6.83 0.59
CA ALA A 34 9.50 7.50 -0.54
C ALA A 34 10.80 6.83 -1.03
N ARG A 35 11.44 6.00 -0.19
CA ARG A 35 12.68 5.28 -0.52
C ARG A 35 12.43 3.91 -1.15
N VAL A 36 11.20 3.42 -1.14
CA VAL A 36 10.85 2.12 -1.72
C VAL A 36 10.81 2.23 -3.25
N LYS A 37 11.70 1.49 -3.93
CA LYS A 37 11.74 1.44 -5.39
C LYS A 37 10.68 0.47 -5.95
N SER A 38 9.40 0.76 -5.69
CA SER A 38 8.26 0.04 -6.25
C SER A 38 7.19 1.02 -6.75
N ARG A 39 6.43 0.61 -7.77
CA ARG A 39 5.30 1.40 -8.29
C ARG A 39 4.09 1.33 -7.35
N CYS A 40 3.91 0.21 -6.69
CA CYS A 40 2.93 0.02 -5.63
C CYS A 40 3.50 -0.91 -4.56
N PHE A 41 3.21 -0.62 -3.31
CA PHE A 41 3.56 -1.48 -2.18
C PHE A 41 2.56 -1.24 -1.05
N THR A 42 2.56 -2.16 -0.09
CA THR A 42 1.77 -2.07 1.12
C THR A 42 2.66 -2.04 2.34
N VAL A 43 2.22 -1.31 3.35
CA VAL A 43 2.88 -1.27 4.67
C VAL A 43 1.85 -1.60 5.73
N ASP A 44 2.18 -2.56 6.58
CA ASP A 44 1.43 -2.84 7.80
C ASP A 44 2.15 -2.22 9.01
N LEU A 45 1.45 -1.31 9.69
CA LEU A 45 1.94 -0.63 10.88
C LEU A 45 1.33 -1.19 12.15
N ALA A 46 2.15 -1.26 13.21
CA ALA A 46 1.71 -1.50 14.58
C ALA A 46 2.27 -0.45 15.53
N ARG A 47 1.56 -0.24 16.65
CA ARG A 47 2.00 0.61 17.75
C ARG A 47 2.36 -0.28 18.94
N THR A 48 3.55 -0.12 19.50
CA THR A 48 4.00 -0.84 20.69
C THR A 48 3.20 -0.41 21.92
N ARG A 49 3.33 -1.16 23.02
CA ARG A 49 2.75 -0.76 24.32
C ARG A 49 3.34 0.55 24.87
N SER A 50 4.59 0.87 24.50
CA SER A 50 5.23 2.17 24.82
C SER A 50 4.74 3.31 23.93
N GLY A 51 3.93 3.02 22.91
CA GLY A 51 3.35 4.02 22.02
C GLY A 51 4.21 4.33 20.79
N GLU A 52 5.30 3.62 20.57
CA GLU A 52 6.18 3.74 19.40
C GLU A 52 5.56 3.03 18.19
N TRP A 53 5.82 3.54 16.99
CA TRP A 53 5.32 2.95 15.75
C TRP A 53 6.38 2.08 15.09
N LEU A 54 5.94 0.97 14.50
CA LEU A 54 6.78 -0.01 13.81
C LEU A 54 6.17 -0.37 12.47
N ILE A 55 7.03 -0.59 11.46
CA ILE A 55 6.66 -1.33 10.25
C ILE A 55 6.79 -2.81 10.59
N VAL A 56 5.70 -3.56 10.44
CA VAL A 56 5.64 -5.00 10.72
C VAL A 56 5.75 -5.80 9.42
N GLU A 57 5.20 -5.27 8.33
CA GLU A 57 5.29 -5.88 7.01
C GLU A 57 5.48 -4.81 5.93
N LEU A 58 6.32 -5.11 4.94
CA LEU A 58 6.42 -4.40 3.67
C LEU A 58 6.12 -5.38 2.55
N GLY A 59 4.97 -5.23 1.91
CA GLY A 59 4.51 -6.11 0.83
C GLY A 59 4.64 -5.44 -0.53
N GLY A 60 5.07 -6.17 -1.56
CA GLY A 60 5.19 -5.65 -2.94
C GLY A 60 3.84 -5.46 -3.67
N GLY A 61 2.73 -5.28 -2.95
CA GLY A 61 1.40 -5.18 -3.56
C GLY A 61 0.81 -6.50 -4.04
N GLN A 62 1.33 -7.64 -3.57
CA GLN A 62 0.68 -8.94 -3.77
C GLN A 62 -0.62 -8.96 -2.97
N VAL A 63 -1.72 -8.58 -3.62
CA VAL A 63 -3.09 -8.84 -3.15
C VAL A 63 -3.64 -10.00 -3.96
N SER A 64 -4.09 -11.03 -3.25
CA SER A 64 -4.80 -12.16 -3.86
C SER A 64 -6.22 -11.73 -4.20
N GLY A 65 -6.41 -11.01 -5.31
CA GLY A 65 -7.75 -10.64 -5.77
C GLY A 65 -7.74 -9.50 -6.78
N LEU A 66 -8.46 -9.68 -7.89
CA LEU A 66 -8.84 -8.61 -8.79
C LEU A 66 -10.15 -8.00 -8.27
N PRO A 67 -10.31 -6.66 -8.25
CA PRO A 67 -11.62 -6.07 -7.96
C PRO A 67 -12.68 -6.63 -8.91
N GLU A 68 -13.88 -6.93 -8.42
CA GLU A 68 -14.96 -7.53 -9.24
C GLU A 68 -15.29 -6.71 -10.49
N SER A 69 -15.10 -5.39 -10.44
CA SER A 69 -15.33 -4.46 -11.53
C SER A 69 -14.22 -4.41 -12.59
N VAL A 70 -13.10 -5.12 -12.39
CA VAL A 70 -11.94 -5.12 -13.29
C VAL A 70 -11.96 -6.36 -14.16
N ASN A 71 -11.95 -6.15 -15.49
CA ASN A 71 -11.71 -7.23 -16.44
C ASN A 71 -10.23 -7.70 -16.36
N PRO A 72 -9.95 -8.96 -16.01
CA PRO A 72 -8.58 -9.46 -15.87
C PRO A 72 -7.74 -9.30 -17.13
N SER A 73 -8.31 -9.61 -18.29
CA SER A 73 -7.60 -9.58 -19.58
C SER A 73 -7.17 -8.17 -19.94
N ASP A 74 -8.02 -7.18 -19.70
CA ASP A 74 -7.67 -5.77 -19.95
C ASP A 74 -6.56 -5.28 -19.02
N LEU A 75 -6.59 -5.68 -17.76
CA LEU A 75 -5.54 -5.35 -16.80
C LEU A 75 -4.19 -5.94 -17.24
N PHE A 76 -4.15 -7.25 -17.52
CA PHE A 76 -2.91 -7.92 -17.89
C PHE A 76 -2.33 -7.42 -19.21
N ARG A 77 -3.18 -7.11 -20.19
CA ARG A 77 -2.74 -6.47 -21.44
C ARG A 77 -2.07 -5.12 -21.18
N ARG A 78 -2.70 -4.26 -20.38
CA ARG A 78 -2.12 -2.94 -20.03
C ARG A 78 -0.83 -3.06 -19.22
N LEU A 79 -0.73 -4.05 -18.33
CA LEU A 79 0.50 -4.30 -17.57
C LEU A 79 1.66 -4.71 -18.47
N ALA A 80 1.42 -5.55 -19.48
CA ALA A 80 2.44 -5.98 -20.43
C ALA A 80 2.97 -4.84 -21.32
N GLU A 81 2.20 -3.78 -21.50
CA GLU A 81 2.58 -2.59 -22.26
C GLU A 81 3.47 -1.62 -21.46
N VAL A 82 3.61 -1.79 -20.13
CA VAL A 82 4.42 -0.88 -19.31
C VAL A 82 5.90 -1.29 -19.33
N PRO A 83 6.82 -0.38 -19.70
CA PRO A 83 8.26 -0.65 -19.62
C PRO A 83 8.71 -1.00 -18.19
N ALA A 84 9.73 -1.85 -18.09
CA ALA A 84 10.35 -2.26 -16.82
C ALA A 84 11.10 -1.13 -16.13
#